data_AF-A0A535F031-F1
#
_entry.id   AF-A0A535F031-F1
#
_cell.length_a   1.000
_cell.length_b   1.000
_cell.length_c   1.000
_cell.angle_alpha   90.00
_cell.angle_beta   90.00
_cell.angle_gamma   90.00
#
_symmetry.space_group_name_H-M   'P 1'
#
loop_
_entity.id
_entity.type
_entity.pdbx_description
1 polymer ?
#
loop_
_entity_poly.entity_id
_entity_poly.type
_entity_poly.pdbx_seq_one_letter_code
_entity_poly.pdbx_strand_id
1 'polypeptide(L)'
;MSSIGIPEERLQTIRNRTEHHFQRDLYPWQIRAIKNILMRQRDTIVIAGTGSGKSLIFQSLQFATPDAIVLIVSPLVALMENQVNVPIDSS
;
A
#
# COMPACT_ATOMS: atom_id res chain seq x y z
N MET A 1 -16.86 7.43 21.77
CA MET A 1 -15.71 6.63 22.23
C MET A 1 -15.68 5.32 21.45
N SER A 2 -15.00 5.29 20.31
CA SER A 2 -14.60 4.05 19.63
C SER A 2 -13.22 4.32 19.03
N SER A 3 -12.22 4.09 19.85
CA SER A 3 -10.82 4.22 19.49
C SER A 3 -10.49 3.42 18.21
N ILE A 4 -9.88 4.05 17.21
CA ILE A 4 -8.45 3.90 16.86
C ILE A 4 -8.20 2.64 15.99
N GLY A 5 -7.92 2.88 14.71
CA GLY A 5 -7.40 1.87 13.77
C GLY A 5 -8.46 1.08 12.99
N ILE A 6 -8.11 0.65 11.78
CA ILE A 6 -8.89 -0.34 11.01
C ILE A 6 -8.67 -1.73 11.64
N PRO A 7 -9.70 -2.60 11.75
CA PRO A 7 -9.55 -3.90 12.41
C PRO A 7 -8.47 -4.77 11.74
N GLU A 8 -7.82 -5.64 12.52
CA GLU A 8 -6.73 -6.52 12.04
C GLU A 8 -7.19 -7.43 10.87
N GLU A 9 -8.48 -7.79 10.80
CA GLU A 9 -9.08 -8.51 9.67
C GLU A 9 -8.83 -7.83 8.31
N ARG A 10 -8.70 -6.49 8.31
CA ARG A 10 -8.45 -5.70 7.10
C ARG A 10 -7.03 -5.88 6.59
N LEU A 11 -6.07 -6.25 7.45
CA LEU A 11 -4.74 -6.62 6.97
C LEU A 11 -4.79 -7.87 6.08
N GLN A 12 -5.64 -8.85 6.42
CA GLN A 12 -5.79 -10.02 5.57
C GLN A 12 -6.42 -9.64 4.22
N THR A 13 -7.39 -8.72 4.23
CA THR A 13 -7.95 -8.18 2.97
C THR A 13 -6.87 -7.48 2.14
N ILE A 14 -6.04 -6.64 2.76
CA ILE A 14 -4.93 -5.96 2.10
C ILE A 14 -3.95 -6.97 1.51
N ARG A 15 -3.54 -7.98 2.28
CA ARG A 15 -2.65 -9.05 1.81
C ARG A 15 -3.22 -9.80 0.61
N ASN A 16 -4.43 -10.33 0.73
CA ASN A 16 -5.08 -11.09 -0.32
C ASN A 16 -5.24 -10.27 -1.61
N ARG A 17 -5.67 -9.00 -1.49
CA ARG A 17 -5.82 -8.11 -2.66
C ARG A 17 -4.47 -7.69 -3.24
N THR A 18 -3.45 -7.51 -2.41
CA THR A 18 -2.08 -7.21 -2.87
C THR A 18 -1.51 -8.39 -3.65
N GLU A 19 -1.64 -9.60 -3.12
CA GLU A 19 -1.21 -10.83 -3.79
C GLU A 19 -1.96 -11.02 -5.11
N HIS A 20 -3.29 -10.84 -5.11
CA HIS A 20 -4.10 -10.99 -6.31
C HIS A 20 -3.78 -9.95 -7.40
N HIS A 21 -3.63 -8.67 -7.03
CA HIS A 21 -3.46 -7.59 -7.99
C HIS A 21 -2.01 -7.41 -8.45
N PHE A 22 -1.04 -7.59 -7.55
CA PHE A 22 0.38 -7.39 -7.82
C PHE A 22 1.17 -8.68 -7.99
N GLN A 23 0.53 -9.85 -7.82
CA GLN A 23 1.17 -11.18 -7.88
C GLN A 23 2.37 -11.31 -6.93
N ARG A 24 2.30 -10.61 -5.78
CA ARG A 24 3.37 -10.54 -4.77
C ARG A 24 2.78 -10.42 -3.37
N ASP A 25 3.36 -11.15 -2.42
CA ASP A 25 3.06 -10.96 -0.99
C ASP A 25 3.89 -9.80 -0.40
N LEU A 26 3.40 -9.26 0.70
CA LEU A 26 4.03 -8.21 1.47
C LEU A 26 5.14 -8.78 2.35
N TYR A 27 6.31 -8.14 2.32
CA TYR A 27 7.38 -8.46 3.26
C TYR A 27 7.01 -8.06 4.70
N PRO A 28 7.53 -8.75 5.73
CA PRO A 28 7.24 -8.44 7.14
C PRO A 28 7.43 -6.96 7.53
N TRP A 29 8.45 -6.29 6.95
CA TRP A 29 8.72 -4.87 7.21
C TRP A 29 7.69 -3.94 6.56
N GLN A 30 7.13 -4.31 5.40
CA GLN A 30 6.05 -3.56 4.76
C GLN A 30 4.76 -3.67 5.58
N ILE A 31 4.43 -4.87 6.07
CA ILE A 31 3.31 -5.09 6.98
C ILE A 31 3.46 -4.24 8.24
N ARG A 32 4.67 -4.19 8.83
CA ARG A 32 4.92 -3.34 10.00
C ARG A 32 4.63 -1.87 9.72
N ALA A 33 5.01 -1.36 8.55
CA ALA A 33 4.69 0.00 8.12
C ALA A 33 3.18 0.19 7.96
N ILE A 34 2.49 -0.71 7.26
CA ILE A 34 1.03 -0.67 7.06
C ILE A 34 0.28 -0.68 8.40
N LYS A 35 0.69 -1.53 9.35
CA LYS A 35 0.11 -1.55 10.70
C LYS A 35 0.30 -0.23 11.44
N ASN A 36 1.49 0.38 11.35
CA ASN A 36 1.72 1.69 11.97
C ASN A 36 0.82 2.76 11.37
N ILE A 37 0.65 2.78 10.05
CA ILE A 37 -0.16 3.76 9.33
C ILE A 37 -1.64 3.57 9.63
N LEU A 38 -2.19 2.38 9.37
CA LEU A 38 -3.63 2.16 9.35
C LEU A 38 -4.23 1.77 10.71
N MET A 39 -3.52 0.95 11.49
CA MET A 39 -4.05 0.44 12.76
C MET A 39 -3.67 1.36 13.91
N ARG A 40 -2.45 1.90 13.90
CA ARG A 40 -1.96 2.78 14.97
C ARG A 40 -2.14 4.26 14.65
N GLN A 41 -2.54 4.60 13.41
CA GLN A 41 -2.74 5.97 12.96
C GLN A 41 -1.51 6.85 13.21
N ARG A 42 -0.32 6.33 12.87
CA ARG A 42 0.95 7.03 13.06
C ARG A 42 1.58 7.39 11.73
N ASP A 43 2.05 8.63 11.65
CA ASP A 43 3.00 9.04 10.63
C ASP A 43 4.22 8.12 10.66
N THR A 44 4.61 7.63 9.50
CA THR A 44 5.62 6.58 9.38
C THR A 44 6.65 6.97 8.33
N ILE A 45 7.89 7.19 8.76
CA ILE A 45 9.04 7.35 7.86
C ILE A 45 9.60 5.96 7.57
N VAL A 46 9.71 5.62 6.29
CA VAL A 46 10.29 4.35 5.82
C VAL A 46 11.63 4.62 5.15
N ILE A 47 12.69 4.03 5.69
CA ILE A 47 14.02 4.06 5.09
C ILE A 47 14.26 2.69 4.45
N ALA A 48 14.28 2.66 3.12
CA ALA A 48 14.51 1.45 2.34
C ALA A 48 15.20 1.81 1.02
N GLY A 49 16.13 0.95 0.57
CA GLY A 49 16.89 1.17 -0.66
C GLY A 49 16.03 1.21 -1.93
N THR A 50 16.62 1.62 -3.05
CA THR A 50 15.99 1.52 -4.38
C THR A 50 15.71 0.06 -4.73
N GLY A 51 14.60 -0.21 -5.43
CA GLY A 51 14.20 -1.57 -5.81
C GLY A 51 13.63 -2.44 -4.66
N SER A 52 13.67 -1.97 -3.41
CA SER A 52 13.17 -2.71 -2.24
C SER A 52 11.67 -3.00 -2.24
N GLY A 53 10.89 -2.38 -3.14
CA GLY A 53 9.44 -2.52 -3.16
C GLY A 53 8.71 -1.63 -2.14
N LYS A 54 9.34 -0.56 -1.65
CA LYS A 54 8.69 0.42 -0.74
C LYS A 54 7.36 0.97 -1.24
N SER A 55 7.15 1.04 -2.57
CA SER A 55 5.89 1.51 -3.15
C SER A 55 4.68 0.65 -2.81
N LEU A 56 4.90 -0.65 -2.62
CA LEU A 56 3.82 -1.59 -2.29
C LEU A 56 3.15 -1.26 -0.94
N ILE A 57 3.85 -0.55 -0.05
CA ILE A 57 3.28 -0.06 1.21
C ILE A 57 2.10 0.85 0.93
N PHE A 58 2.29 1.93 0.16
CA PHE A 58 1.22 2.91 -0.09
C PHE A 58 0.22 2.42 -1.16
N GLN A 59 0.67 1.67 -2.15
CA GLN A 59 -0.20 1.09 -3.18
C GLN A 59 -1.20 0.07 -2.61
N SER A 60 -0.84 -0.64 -1.56
CA SER A 60 -1.73 -1.63 -0.92
C SER A 60 -2.74 -1.00 0.04
N LEU A 61 -2.53 0.23 0.52
CA LEU A 61 -3.43 0.87 1.51
C LEU A 61 -4.85 1.08 0.98
N GLN A 62 -5.01 1.25 -0.34
CA GLN A 62 -6.33 1.39 -0.97
C GLN A 62 -7.20 0.14 -0.81
N PHE A 63 -6.61 -1.01 -0.47
CA PHE A 63 -7.35 -2.25 -0.23
C PHE A 63 -7.92 -2.34 1.19
N ALA A 64 -7.68 -1.34 2.04
CA ALA A 64 -8.16 -1.34 3.42
C ALA A 64 -9.70 -1.30 3.50
N THR A 65 -10.36 -0.54 2.63
CA THR A 65 -11.82 -0.48 2.50
C THR A 65 -12.22 -0.33 1.03
N PRO A 66 -13.46 -0.66 0.63
CA PRO A 66 -13.90 -0.55 -0.77
C PRO A 66 -13.77 0.86 -1.36
N ASP A 67 -14.01 1.89 -0.54
CA ASP A 67 -14.01 3.30 -0.95
C ASP A 67 -12.73 4.05 -0.53
N ALA A 68 -11.67 3.33 -0.14
CA ALA A 68 -10.44 3.95 0.30
C ALA A 68 -9.73 4.66 -0.87
N ILE A 69 -9.37 5.92 -0.64
CA ILE A 69 -8.55 6.72 -1.56
C ILE A 69 -7.19 6.95 -0.90
N VAL A 70 -6.11 6.69 -1.66
CA VAL A 70 -4.73 6.97 -1.24
C VAL A 70 -4.16 8.06 -2.13
N LEU A 71 -3.86 9.23 -1.57
CA LEU A 71 -3.20 10.32 -2.28
C LEU A 71 -1.68 10.12 -2.23
N ILE A 72 -1.07 9.91 -3.40
CA ILE A 72 0.38 9.75 -3.54
C ILE A 72 0.94 11.03 -4.16
N VAL A 73 1.78 11.74 -3.42
CA VAL A 73 2.48 12.92 -3.90
C VAL A 73 3.91 12.52 -4.27
N SER A 74 4.26 12.68 -5.55
CA SER A 74 5.58 12.36 -6.10
C SER A 74 6.19 13.61 -6.72
N PRO A 75 7.50 13.85 -6.58
CA PRO A 75 8.15 15.05 -7.12
C PRO A 75 8.33 15.04 -8.64
N LEU A 76 8.26 13.87 -9.29
CA LEU A 76 8.58 13.71 -10.71
C LEU A 76 7.43 13.07 -11.47
N VAL A 77 6.97 13.74 -12.54
CA VAL A 77 5.92 13.23 -13.45
C VAL A 77 6.31 11.87 -14.04
N ALA A 78 7.55 11.73 -14.52
CA ALA A 78 8.03 10.45 -15.06
C ALA A 78 7.95 9.29 -14.04
N LEU A 79 8.12 9.57 -12.75
CA LEU A 79 7.95 8.55 -11.72
C LEU A 79 6.47 8.18 -11.51
N MET A 80 5.56 9.15 -11.67
CA MET A 80 4.12 8.91 -11.59
C MET A 80 3.66 8.04 -12.76
N GLU A 81 4.08 8.36 -13.99
CA GLU A 81 3.74 7.58 -15.19
C GLU A 81 4.19 6.12 -15.09
N ASN A 82 5.42 5.89 -14.63
CA ASN A 82 5.97 4.55 -14.43
C ASN A 82 5.24 3.71 -13.37
N GLN A 83 4.50 4.34 -12.45
CA GLN A 83 3.77 3.65 -11.38
C GLN A 83 2.31 3.34 -11.74
N VAL A 84 1.78 3.98 -12.78
CA VAL A 84 0.38 3.82 -13.25
C VAL A 84 0.31 2.94 -14.50
N ASN A 85 1.31 3.03 -15.39
CA ASN A 85 1.34 2.25 -16.63
C ASN A 85 1.64 0.77 -16.38
N VAL A 86 0.59 0.01 -16.10
CA VAL A 86 0.52 -1.41 -16.47
C VAL A 86 0.06 -1.44 -17.93
N PRO A 87 0.73 -2.15 -18.85
CA PRO A 87 0.20 -2.34 -20.20
C PRO A 87 -1.22 -2.90 -20.09
N ILE A 88 -2.19 -2.16 -20.61
CA ILE A 88 -3.53 -2.68 -20.84
C ILE A 88 -3.34 -3.69 -21.97
N ASP A 89 -3.25 -4.98 -21.64
CA ASP A 89 -3.41 -5.99 -22.66
C ASP A 89 -4.84 -5.85 -23.19
N SER A 90 -4.94 -5.33 -24.40
CA SER A 90 -6.15 -5.32 -25.20
C SER A 90 -6.36 -6.72 -25.77
N SER A 91 -6.86 -7.63 -24.93
CA SER A 91 -7.32 -8.97 -25.32
C SER A 91 -8.57 -9.36 -24.54
#